data_AF-A0A8C8Y2H0-F1
#
_entry.id   AF-A0A8C8Y2H0-F1
#
_cell.length_a   1.000
_cell.length_b   1.000
_cell.length_c   1.000
_cell.angle_alpha   90.00
_cell.angle_beta   90.00
_cell.angle_gamma   90.00
#
_symmetry.space_group_name_H-M   'P 1'
#
loop_
_entity.id
_entity.type
_entity.pdbx_description
1 polymer ?
#
loop_
_entity_poly.entity_id
_entity_poly.type
_entity_poly.pdbx_seq_one_letter_code
_entity_poly.pdbx_strand_id
1 'polypeptide(L)'
;VVIQRDVGHHVSYTTREVGQYLVVESSVGVIVIWDKRTTVFIKLAPSYEGTVCGLCGNFDRRSSNDFTTRDHMVVDSELDFGNSWKEAPTCPDVSFTPEPCVLRPHRLSWAEKQCSILKSRVFAVCHSKVDPKPFYEACVHDSCSCDTGGDCECFCSAVASYAQACTKEGACVFWRTPDLCRECPPVLGRGPHCGWAGPPYPPKGWSVCSLFPSGELLLGARVACGLPEGSWPRAPWI
;
A
#
# COMPACT_ATOMS: atom_id res chain seq x y z
N VAL A 1 -21.46 8.81 3.72
CA VAL A 1 -21.63 10.29 3.70
C VAL A 1 -20.69 10.84 2.65
N VAL A 2 -21.20 11.22 1.48
CA VAL A 2 -20.45 12.03 0.52
C VAL A 2 -20.80 13.47 0.86
N ILE A 3 -19.81 14.25 1.30
CA ILE A 3 -19.98 15.64 1.75
C ILE A 3 -20.15 16.54 0.52
N GLN A 4 -20.96 17.59 0.65
CA GLN A 4 -21.47 18.44 -0.44
C GLN A 4 -20.36 18.93 -1.39
N ARG A 5 -20.64 18.86 -2.69
CA ARG A 5 -19.92 19.62 -3.71
C ARG A 5 -20.33 21.09 -3.59
N ASP A 6 -19.38 21.96 -3.30
CA ASP A 6 -19.57 23.42 -3.29
C ASP A 6 -20.25 23.91 -4.58
N VAL A 7 -21.15 24.89 -4.48
CA VAL A 7 -21.82 25.46 -5.66
C VAL A 7 -20.83 26.35 -6.43
N GLY A 8 -20.28 25.86 -7.55
CA GLY A 8 -19.64 26.69 -8.59
C GLY A 8 -18.13 26.58 -8.74
N HIS A 9 -17.36 26.28 -7.68
CA HIS A 9 -15.92 26.04 -7.77
C HIS A 9 -15.61 24.56 -7.53
N HIS A 10 -15.63 23.77 -8.61
CA HIS A 10 -15.29 22.35 -8.52
C HIS A 10 -13.83 22.16 -8.94
N VAL A 11 -12.97 21.76 -7.99
CA VAL A 11 -11.68 21.19 -8.33
C VAL A 11 -11.94 19.90 -9.10
N SER A 12 -11.44 19.83 -10.33
CA SER A 12 -11.62 18.63 -11.15
C SER A 12 -10.79 17.49 -10.57
N TYR A 13 -11.42 16.34 -10.37
CA TYR A 13 -10.75 15.12 -9.96
C TYR A 13 -11.25 13.96 -10.81
N THR A 14 -10.41 12.95 -10.94
CA THR A 14 -10.74 11.68 -11.56
C THR A 14 -10.58 10.57 -10.55
N THR A 15 -11.37 9.51 -10.71
CA THR A 15 -11.30 8.34 -9.86
C THR A 15 -11.23 7.12 -10.76
N ARG A 16 -10.25 6.25 -10.51
CA ARG A 16 -10.06 5.00 -11.26
C ARG A 16 -9.69 3.87 -10.31
N GLU A 17 -10.15 2.67 -10.61
CA GLU A 17 -9.70 1.46 -9.93
C GLU A 17 -8.51 0.86 -10.69
N VAL A 18 -7.44 0.56 -9.95
CA VAL A 18 -6.24 -0.08 -10.51
C VAL A 18 -5.85 -1.25 -9.64
N GLY A 19 -6.04 -2.47 -10.16
CA GLY A 19 -5.81 -3.69 -9.39
C GLY A 19 -6.69 -3.70 -8.15
N GLN A 20 -6.09 -3.78 -6.96
CA GLN A 20 -6.79 -3.74 -5.68
C GLN A 20 -6.99 -2.32 -5.13
N TYR A 21 -6.40 -1.30 -5.77
CA TYR A 21 -6.37 0.07 -5.26
C TYR A 21 -7.44 0.95 -5.91
N LEU A 22 -8.01 1.86 -5.12
CA LEU A 22 -8.74 3.03 -5.58
C LEU A 22 -7.75 4.20 -5.72
N VAL A 23 -7.72 4.83 -6.89
CA VAL A 23 -6.84 5.98 -7.16
C VAL A 23 -7.71 7.21 -7.42
N VAL A 24 -7.52 8.24 -6.61
CA VAL A 24 -8.13 9.56 -6.77
C VAL A 24 -7.04 10.53 -7.18
N GLU A 25 -7.19 11.18 -8.34
CA GLU A 25 -6.23 12.11 -8.90
C GLU A 25 -6.91 13.46 -9.13
N SER A 26 -6.37 14.51 -8.53
CA SER A 26 -6.91 15.86 -8.57
C SER A 26 -6.07 16.76 -9.48
N SER A 27 -6.72 17.69 -10.20
CA SER A 27 -6.03 18.63 -11.10
C SER A 27 -5.06 19.58 -10.39
N VAL A 28 -5.18 19.73 -9.07
CA VAL A 28 -4.24 20.51 -8.26
C VAL A 28 -2.96 19.76 -7.92
N GLY A 29 -2.73 18.55 -8.45
CA GLY A 29 -1.48 17.82 -8.23
C GLY A 29 -1.46 17.00 -6.93
N VAL A 30 -2.63 16.57 -6.45
CA VAL A 30 -2.77 15.65 -5.31
C VAL A 30 -3.29 14.31 -5.81
N ILE A 31 -2.62 13.22 -5.41
CA ILE A 31 -3.02 11.85 -5.73
C ILE A 31 -3.15 11.05 -4.44
N VAL A 32 -4.30 10.41 -4.24
CA VAL A 32 -4.57 9.50 -3.13
C VAL A 32 -4.74 8.09 -3.70
N ILE A 33 -3.99 7.14 -3.18
CA ILE A 33 -4.07 5.71 -3.55
C ILE A 33 -4.45 4.95 -2.29
N TRP A 34 -5.58 4.26 -2.31
CA TRP A 34 -6.11 3.53 -1.16
C TRP A 34 -6.35 2.07 -1.50
N ASP A 35 -5.93 1.16 -0.63
CA ASP A 35 -6.10 -0.29 -0.79
C ASP A 35 -7.51 -0.81 -0.45
N LYS A 36 -8.47 0.10 -0.23
CA LYS A 36 -9.84 -0.20 0.23
C LYS A 36 -9.91 -0.80 1.65
N ARG A 37 -8.79 -0.77 2.38
CA ARG A 37 -8.61 -1.27 3.75
C ARG A 37 -7.96 -0.17 4.59
N THR A 38 -6.71 -0.34 4.98
CA THR A 38 -6.02 0.54 5.94
C THR A 38 -4.85 1.30 5.32
N THR A 39 -4.37 0.91 4.14
CA THR A 39 -3.18 1.52 3.53
C THR A 39 -3.56 2.66 2.60
N VAL A 40 -3.05 3.85 2.90
CA VAL A 40 -3.21 5.06 2.08
C VAL A 40 -1.84 5.58 1.68
N PHE A 41 -1.65 5.85 0.40
CA PHE A 41 -0.51 6.60 -0.12
C PHE A 41 -0.97 7.95 -0.63
N ILE A 42 -0.30 9.00 -0.16
CA ILE A 42 -0.52 10.37 -0.61
C ILE A 42 0.69 10.76 -1.46
N LYS A 43 0.44 11.27 -2.66
CA LYS A 43 1.47 11.89 -3.50
C LYS A 43 1.08 13.33 -3.77
N LEU A 44 2.06 14.21 -3.61
CA LEU A 44 1.93 15.63 -3.87
C LEU A 44 2.84 16.03 -5.02
N ALA A 45 2.38 16.95 -5.85
CA ALA A 45 3.23 17.62 -6.82
C ALA A 45 4.36 18.39 -6.10
N PRO A 46 5.55 18.52 -6.71
CA PRO A 46 6.68 19.23 -6.11
C PRO A 46 6.38 20.69 -5.73
N SER A 47 5.32 21.29 -6.29
CA SER A 47 4.87 22.64 -5.93
C SER A 47 4.42 22.78 -4.47
N TYR A 48 4.18 21.68 -3.76
CA TYR A 48 3.81 21.66 -2.34
C TYR A 48 5.01 21.53 -1.39
N GLU A 49 6.24 21.54 -1.91
CA GLU A 49 7.46 21.40 -1.11
C GLU A 49 7.56 22.51 -0.05
N GLY A 50 7.63 22.13 1.22
CA GLY A 50 7.69 23.06 2.35
C GLY A 50 6.41 23.87 2.64
N THR A 51 5.29 23.58 1.98
CA THR A 51 4.02 24.32 2.16
C THR A 51 2.94 23.51 2.88
N VAL A 52 3.23 22.28 3.27
CA VAL A 52 2.29 21.38 3.95
C VAL A 52 2.70 21.16 5.40
N CYS A 53 1.78 20.63 6.18
CA CYS A 53 2.00 20.23 7.56
C CYS A 53 1.04 19.08 7.92
N GLY A 54 1.32 18.39 9.02
CA GLY A 54 0.51 17.27 9.50
C GLY A 54 1.36 16.06 9.86
N LEU A 55 0.69 14.93 10.05
CA LEU A 55 1.34 13.64 10.37
C LEU A 55 2.31 13.14 9.30
N CYS A 56 2.21 13.64 8.06
CA CYS A 56 3.13 13.31 6.96
C CYS A 56 4.33 14.27 6.85
N GLY A 57 4.56 15.11 7.87
CA GLY A 57 5.65 16.10 7.86
C GLY A 57 5.32 17.33 7.02
N ASN A 58 6.36 18.08 6.67
CA ASN A 58 6.25 19.35 5.92
C ASN A 58 6.74 19.26 4.46
N PHE A 59 7.23 18.09 4.04
CA PHE A 59 7.71 17.82 2.69
C PHE A 59 8.77 18.81 2.21
N ASP A 60 9.79 19.13 3.01
CA ASP A 60 10.90 20.03 2.65
C ASP A 60 12.24 19.30 2.35
N ARG A 61 12.16 17.97 2.15
CA ARG A 61 13.29 17.04 1.97
C ARG A 61 14.22 16.90 3.18
N ARG A 62 13.83 17.40 4.35
CA ARG A 62 14.60 17.29 5.59
C ARG A 62 13.76 16.58 6.65
N SER A 63 14.17 15.37 7.04
CA SER A 63 13.39 14.58 8.00
C SER A 63 13.54 15.01 9.46
N SER A 64 14.53 15.84 9.79
CA SER A 64 14.83 16.20 11.20
C SER A 64 13.81 17.15 11.83
N ASN A 65 12.90 17.72 11.04
CA ASN A 65 11.87 18.67 11.48
C ASN A 65 10.45 18.19 11.10
N ASP A 66 10.31 16.93 10.67
CA ASP A 66 9.00 16.38 10.33
C ASP A 66 8.07 16.30 11.56
N PHE A 67 8.63 16.14 12.77
CA PHE A 67 7.88 16.19 14.03
C PHE A 67 7.63 17.63 14.50
N THR A 68 7.00 18.42 13.63
CA THR A 68 6.53 19.77 13.96
C THR A 68 5.06 19.72 14.40
N THR A 69 4.76 20.21 15.60
CA THR A 69 3.40 20.26 16.15
C THR A 69 2.52 21.30 15.48
N ARG A 70 1.21 21.26 15.74
CA ARG A 70 0.24 22.27 15.28
C ARG A 70 0.59 23.70 15.73
N ASP A 71 1.33 23.85 16.83
CA ASP A 71 1.81 25.13 17.36
C ASP A 71 3.21 25.52 16.84
N HIS A 72 3.69 24.86 15.77
CA HIS A 72 4.98 25.11 15.12
C HIS A 72 6.22 24.82 15.97
N MET A 73 6.11 23.92 16.95
CA MET A 73 7.25 23.46 17.74
C MET A 73 7.79 22.14 17.20
N VAL A 74 9.11 22.04 17.02
CA VAL A 74 9.76 20.77 16.70
C VAL A 74 9.98 19.99 17.99
N VAL A 75 9.48 18.76 18.04
CA VAL A 75 9.55 17.88 19.21
C VAL A 75 10.20 16.54 18.84
N ASP A 76 10.83 15.88 19.83
CA ASP A 76 11.42 14.55 19.63
C ASP A 76 10.41 13.42 19.91
N SER A 77 9.32 13.72 20.62
CA SER A 77 8.31 12.75 21.06
C SER A 77 7.26 12.53 19.98
N GLU A 78 7.14 11.29 19.50
CA GLU A 78 6.11 10.86 18.55
C GLU A 78 4.69 11.07 19.10
N LEU A 79 4.52 10.89 20.41
CA LEU A 79 3.22 11.05 21.08
C LEU A 79 2.82 12.52 21.15
N ASP A 80 3.74 13.42 21.52
CA ASP A 80 3.44 14.85 21.57
C ASP A 80 3.14 15.39 20.17
N PHE A 81 3.93 14.95 19.18
CA PHE A 81 3.68 15.24 17.77
C PHE A 81 2.30 14.76 17.34
N GLY A 82 2.01 13.46 17.49
CA GLY A 82 0.75 12.85 17.05
C GLY A 82 -0.49 13.44 17.72
N ASN A 83 -0.43 13.64 19.04
CA ASN A 83 -1.54 14.21 19.82
C ASN A 83 -1.84 15.65 19.42
N SER A 84 -0.83 16.43 18.98
CA SER A 84 -1.04 17.81 18.51
C SER A 84 -1.86 17.91 17.22
N TRP A 85 -1.96 16.82 16.44
CA TRP A 85 -2.68 16.76 15.16
C TRP A 85 -4.10 16.20 15.29
N LYS A 86 -4.64 16.00 16.50
CA LYS A 86 -6.03 15.58 16.69
C LYS A 86 -7.00 16.65 16.20
N GLU A 87 -8.05 16.22 15.51
CA GLU A 87 -9.07 17.13 14.98
C GLU A 87 -10.03 17.62 16.06
N ALA A 88 -10.49 16.73 16.92
CA ALA A 88 -11.39 17.08 18.02
C ALA A 88 -10.62 17.19 19.35
N PRO A 89 -10.79 18.29 20.11
CA PRO A 89 -10.13 18.44 21.41
C PRO A 89 -10.62 17.43 22.46
N THR A 90 -11.81 16.85 22.25
CA THR A 90 -12.40 15.81 23.10
C THR A 90 -11.77 14.44 22.90
N CYS A 91 -10.98 14.23 21.84
CA CYS A 91 -10.23 13.00 21.65
C CYS A 91 -9.15 12.89 22.75
N PRO A 92 -9.04 11.73 23.42
CA PRO A 92 -8.04 11.51 24.45
C PRO A 92 -6.63 11.53 23.85
N ASP A 93 -5.67 11.99 24.64
CA ASP A 93 -4.26 11.90 24.27
C ASP A 93 -3.77 10.47 24.45
N VAL A 94 -2.90 10.04 23.54
CA VAL A 94 -2.17 8.77 23.65
C VAL A 94 -0.96 9.00 24.57
N SER A 95 -0.90 8.28 25.69
CA SER A 95 0.17 8.40 26.69
C SER A 95 1.26 7.34 26.57
N PHE A 96 1.00 6.25 25.85
CA PHE A 96 1.98 5.21 25.56
C PHE A 96 1.61 4.48 24.27
N THR A 97 2.60 3.98 23.55
CA THR A 97 2.42 3.05 22.44
C THR A 97 2.18 1.64 23.00
N PRO A 98 1.03 0.99 22.69
CA PRO A 98 0.83 -0.38 23.10
C PRO A 98 1.89 -1.29 22.49
N GLU A 99 2.29 -2.33 23.21
CA GLU A 99 3.20 -3.38 22.72
C GLU A 99 2.38 -4.66 22.47
N PRO A 100 1.83 -4.88 21.26
CA PRO A 100 0.83 -5.92 21.01
C PRO A 100 1.34 -7.32 21.30
N CYS A 101 2.61 -7.59 21.01
CA CYS A 101 3.21 -8.90 21.24
C CYS A 101 3.51 -9.15 22.72
N VAL A 102 3.71 -8.10 23.54
CA VAL A 102 3.85 -8.23 25.00
C VAL A 102 2.49 -8.52 25.63
N LEU A 103 1.44 -7.86 25.14
CA LEU A 103 0.06 -8.10 25.58
C LEU A 103 -0.45 -9.48 25.15
N ARG A 104 0.02 -10.00 24.00
CA ARG A 104 -0.39 -11.29 23.42
C ARG A 104 0.82 -12.14 23.04
N PRO A 105 1.57 -12.68 24.02
CA PRO A 105 2.80 -13.43 23.76
C PRO A 105 2.56 -14.72 22.99
N HIS A 106 1.37 -15.32 23.08
CA HIS A 106 1.00 -16.52 22.33
C HIS A 106 0.97 -16.31 20.81
N ARG A 107 0.82 -15.07 20.33
CA ARG A 107 0.82 -14.73 18.89
C ARG A 107 2.22 -14.48 18.33
N LEU A 108 3.18 -14.14 19.18
CA LEU A 108 4.52 -13.72 18.77
C LEU A 108 5.21 -14.74 17.87
N SER A 109 5.20 -16.02 18.27
CA SER A 109 5.86 -17.07 17.49
C SER A 109 5.28 -17.24 16.08
N TRP A 110 3.95 -17.09 15.94
CA TRP A 110 3.31 -17.12 14.62
C TRP A 110 3.66 -15.87 13.82
N ALA A 111 3.59 -14.68 14.43
CA ALA A 111 3.89 -13.41 13.79
C ALA A 111 5.35 -13.36 13.26
N GLU A 112 6.34 -13.69 14.08
CA GLU A 112 7.75 -13.73 13.68
C GLU A 112 7.98 -14.72 12.54
N LYS A 113 7.37 -15.91 12.64
CA LYS A 113 7.51 -16.94 11.61
C LYS A 113 6.94 -16.48 10.27
N GLN A 114 5.73 -15.92 10.24
CA GLN A 114 5.12 -15.47 8.99
C GLN A 114 5.86 -14.25 8.42
N CYS A 115 6.15 -13.24 9.24
CA CYS A 115 6.82 -12.01 8.82
C CYS A 115 8.28 -12.23 8.40
N SER A 116 8.89 -13.36 8.76
CA SER A 116 10.24 -13.73 8.33
C SER A 116 10.41 -13.80 6.80
N ILE A 117 9.32 -13.94 6.04
CA ILE A 117 9.35 -13.88 4.56
C ILE A 117 10.02 -12.60 4.04
N LEU A 118 9.84 -11.47 4.73
CA LEU A 118 10.40 -10.17 4.36
C LEU A 118 11.93 -10.17 4.39
N LYS A 119 12.52 -10.97 5.29
CA LYS A 119 13.98 -11.17 5.43
C LYS A 119 14.48 -12.40 4.69
N SER A 120 13.59 -13.16 4.05
CA SER A 120 13.94 -14.39 3.35
C SER A 120 14.48 -14.13 1.95
N ARG A 121 15.00 -15.19 1.32
CA ARG A 121 15.46 -15.17 -0.08
C ARG A 121 14.40 -14.72 -1.10
N VAL A 122 13.11 -14.78 -0.76
CA VAL A 122 12.00 -14.33 -1.64
C VAL A 122 12.18 -12.85 -1.99
N PHE A 123 12.60 -12.04 -1.03
CA PHE A 123 12.81 -10.60 -1.19
C PHE A 123 14.29 -10.20 -1.38
N ALA A 124 15.19 -11.16 -1.61
CA ALA A 124 16.64 -10.90 -1.72
C ALA A 124 16.99 -9.84 -2.77
N VAL A 125 16.24 -9.78 -3.88
CA VAL A 125 16.43 -8.78 -4.95
C VAL A 125 16.11 -7.35 -4.51
N CYS A 126 15.36 -7.18 -3.42
CA CYS A 126 14.95 -5.88 -2.88
C CYS A 126 15.76 -5.45 -1.64
N HIS A 127 16.37 -6.39 -0.91
CA HIS A 127 17.13 -6.10 0.32
C HIS A 127 18.25 -5.07 0.13
N SER A 128 18.82 -4.96 -1.07
CA SER A 128 19.84 -3.97 -1.41
C SER A 128 19.28 -2.57 -1.74
N LYS A 129 17.97 -2.45 -1.93
CA LYS A 129 17.29 -1.21 -2.34
C LYS A 129 16.42 -0.61 -1.23
N VAL A 130 15.75 -1.46 -0.46
CA VAL A 130 14.85 -1.06 0.63
C VAL A 130 15.16 -1.91 1.85
N ASP A 131 15.47 -1.26 2.97
CA ASP A 131 15.73 -1.96 4.25
C ASP A 131 14.47 -2.73 4.71
N PRO A 132 14.53 -4.07 4.86
CA PRO A 132 13.39 -4.86 5.32
C PRO A 132 13.10 -4.70 6.82
N LYS A 133 14.02 -4.14 7.62
CA LYS A 133 13.88 -4.09 9.09
C LYS A 133 12.60 -3.38 9.56
N PRO A 134 12.28 -2.13 9.17
CA PRO A 134 11.07 -1.44 9.63
C PRO A 134 9.79 -2.16 9.18
N PHE A 135 9.78 -2.74 7.98
CA PHE A 135 8.64 -3.51 7.47
C PHE A 135 8.43 -4.82 8.24
N TYR A 136 9.51 -5.48 8.66
CA TYR A 136 9.45 -6.67 9.49
C TYR A 136 8.88 -6.36 10.88
N GLU A 137 9.37 -5.29 11.52
CA GLU A 137 8.91 -4.88 12.85
C GLU A 137 7.43 -4.49 12.82
N ALA A 138 7.00 -3.72 11.81
CA ALA A 138 5.59 -3.40 11.58
C ALA A 138 4.73 -4.66 11.33
N CYS A 139 5.20 -5.59 10.49
CA CYS A 139 4.48 -6.84 10.23
C CYS A 139 4.25 -7.66 11.51
N VAL A 140 5.27 -7.78 12.36
CA VAL A 140 5.17 -8.52 13.63
C VAL A 140 4.21 -7.83 14.58
N HIS A 141 4.34 -6.50 14.71
CA HIS A 141 3.46 -5.67 15.52
C HIS A 141 1.98 -5.84 15.12
N ASP A 142 1.67 -5.74 13.82
CA ASP A 142 0.31 -5.84 13.29
C ASP A 142 -0.25 -7.27 13.39
N SER A 143 0.60 -8.28 13.14
CA SER A 143 0.22 -9.69 13.27
C SER A 143 -0.07 -10.11 14.72
N CYS A 144 0.56 -9.44 15.68
CA CYS A 144 0.25 -9.58 17.11
C CYS A 144 -0.98 -8.79 17.52
N SER A 145 -1.38 -7.72 16.81
CA SER A 145 -2.51 -6.87 17.17
C SER A 145 -3.85 -7.33 16.62
N CYS A 146 -3.86 -8.05 15.49
CA CYS A 146 -5.08 -8.59 14.90
C CYS A 146 -5.50 -9.88 15.62
N ASP A 147 -6.43 -9.78 16.57
CA ASP A 147 -6.89 -10.87 17.44
C ASP A 147 -8.40 -11.20 17.35
N THR A 148 -9.16 -10.40 16.62
CA THR A 148 -10.62 -10.53 16.47
C THR A 148 -11.05 -11.26 15.19
N GLY A 149 -10.10 -11.87 14.48
CA GLY A 149 -10.28 -12.53 13.18
C GLY A 149 -9.80 -11.65 12.02
N GLY A 150 -9.20 -12.26 10.99
CA GLY A 150 -8.57 -11.53 9.88
C GLY A 150 -7.04 -11.47 9.95
N ASP A 151 -6.39 -12.31 10.75
CA ASP A 151 -4.93 -12.34 10.93
C ASP A 151 -4.16 -12.46 9.61
N CYS A 152 -4.72 -13.22 8.66
CA CYS A 152 -4.18 -13.31 7.31
C CYS A 152 -4.22 -11.97 6.57
N GLU A 153 -5.26 -11.15 6.78
CA GLU A 153 -5.39 -9.84 6.12
C GLU A 153 -4.36 -8.82 6.63
N CYS A 154 -4.15 -8.72 7.95
CA CYS A 154 -3.13 -7.81 8.51
C CYS A 154 -1.71 -8.19 8.05
N PHE A 155 -1.37 -9.48 8.12
CA PHE A 155 -0.11 -9.99 7.61
C PHE A 155 0.08 -9.70 6.10
N CYS A 156 -0.93 -10.00 5.28
CA CYS A 156 -0.83 -9.81 3.83
C CYS A 156 -0.72 -8.33 3.42
N SER A 157 -1.40 -7.43 4.13
CA SER A 157 -1.27 -5.99 3.90
C SER A 157 0.15 -5.51 4.24
N ALA A 158 0.72 -5.95 5.37
CA ALA A 158 2.08 -5.59 5.76
C ALA A 158 3.13 -6.07 4.73
N VAL A 159 2.99 -7.30 4.23
CA VAL A 159 3.91 -7.83 3.20
C VAL A 159 3.72 -7.13 1.85
N ALA A 160 2.48 -6.80 1.47
CA ALA A 160 2.19 -6.06 0.25
C ALA A 160 2.83 -4.66 0.27
N SER A 161 2.82 -3.97 1.42
CA SER A 161 3.47 -2.67 1.58
C SER A 161 4.97 -2.71 1.28
N TYR A 162 5.69 -3.75 1.75
CA TYR A 162 7.09 -3.92 1.41
C TYR A 162 7.30 -4.24 -0.08
N ALA A 163 6.49 -5.14 -0.64
CA ALA A 163 6.57 -5.48 -2.07
C ALA A 163 6.31 -4.28 -2.99
N GLN A 164 5.43 -3.36 -2.58
CA GLN A 164 5.17 -2.12 -3.29
C GLN A 164 6.36 -1.16 -3.22
N ALA A 165 7.00 -1.01 -2.05
CA ALA A 165 8.23 -0.24 -1.91
C ALA A 165 9.35 -0.81 -2.80
N CYS A 166 9.51 -2.13 -2.82
CA CYS A 166 10.45 -2.81 -3.71
C CYS A 166 10.17 -2.50 -5.19
N THR A 167 8.91 -2.58 -5.61
CA THR A 167 8.50 -2.33 -7.00
C THR A 167 8.79 -0.89 -7.41
N LYS A 168 8.59 0.07 -6.50
CA LYS A 168 8.93 1.49 -6.72
C LYS A 168 10.42 1.69 -7.00
N GLU A 169 11.29 0.95 -6.32
CA GLU A 169 12.74 0.95 -6.55
C GLU A 169 13.16 0.00 -7.71
N GLY A 170 12.22 -0.46 -8.53
CA GLY A 170 12.47 -1.34 -9.67
C GLY A 170 12.90 -2.76 -9.28
N ALA A 171 12.58 -3.24 -8.07
CA ALA A 171 12.72 -4.63 -7.64
C ALA A 171 11.34 -5.30 -7.56
N CYS A 172 10.95 -5.96 -8.65
CA CYS A 172 9.70 -6.68 -8.75
C CYS A 172 9.79 -8.04 -8.04
N VAL A 173 8.92 -8.30 -7.05
CA VAL A 173 8.96 -9.54 -6.24
C VAL A 173 7.63 -10.28 -6.33
N PHE A 174 7.67 -11.56 -6.73
CA PHE A 174 6.52 -12.47 -6.70
C PHE A 174 6.53 -13.28 -5.42
N TRP A 175 5.71 -12.89 -4.44
CA TRP A 175 5.73 -13.47 -3.09
C TRP A 175 4.45 -14.21 -2.68
N ARG A 176 3.34 -13.99 -3.39
CA ARG A 176 2.06 -14.66 -3.12
C ARG A 176 2.06 -16.09 -3.66
N THR A 177 1.41 -17.01 -2.95
CA THR A 177 1.27 -18.43 -3.33
C THR A 177 -0.17 -18.92 -3.01
N PRO A 178 -0.62 -20.10 -3.48
CA PRO A 178 -1.93 -20.64 -3.09
C PRO A 178 -2.17 -20.68 -1.57
N ASP A 179 -1.10 -20.96 -0.82
CA ASP A 179 -1.13 -21.15 0.63
C ASP A 179 -0.76 -19.87 1.41
N LEU A 180 -0.28 -18.82 0.72
CA LEU A 180 0.15 -17.56 1.32
C LEU A 180 -0.46 -16.36 0.58
N CYS A 181 -1.34 -15.63 1.29
CA CYS A 181 -1.93 -14.40 0.78
C CYS A 181 -2.58 -14.56 -0.60
N ARG A 182 -3.40 -15.61 -0.73
CA ARG A 182 -4.12 -15.92 -1.97
C ARG A 182 -4.89 -14.69 -2.48
N GLU A 183 -4.61 -14.28 -3.70
CA GLU A 183 -5.46 -13.31 -4.39
C GLU A 183 -6.80 -13.97 -4.68
N CYS A 184 -7.88 -13.41 -4.13
CA CYS A 184 -9.20 -13.60 -4.71
C CYS A 184 -9.31 -12.66 -5.90
N PRO A 185 -9.45 -13.16 -7.15
CA PRO A 185 -9.82 -12.30 -8.26
C PRO A 185 -11.16 -11.63 -7.92
N PRO A 186 -11.39 -10.37 -8.33
CA PRO A 186 -12.71 -9.79 -8.27
C PRO A 186 -13.67 -10.72 -9.04
N VAL A 187 -14.70 -11.18 -8.33
CA VAL A 187 -15.67 -12.16 -8.77
C VAL A 187 -16.41 -11.64 -9.99
N LEU A 188 -16.00 -12.06 -11.20
CA LEU A 188 -16.92 -12.13 -12.32
C LEU A 188 -17.77 -13.38 -12.10
N GLY A 189 -19.02 -13.14 -11.72
CA GLY A 189 -19.93 -14.11 -11.13
C GLY A 189 -19.94 -15.50 -11.76
N ARG A 190 -19.60 -16.51 -10.95
CA ARG A 190 -20.33 -17.78 -10.79
C ARG A 190 -19.65 -18.68 -9.74
N GLY A 191 -20.35 -18.93 -8.63
CA GLY A 191 -20.18 -20.11 -7.74
C GLY A 191 -19.03 -20.08 -6.71
N PRO A 192 -19.13 -20.89 -5.62
CA PRO A 192 -18.23 -20.86 -4.47
C PRO A 192 -16.96 -21.72 -4.63
N HIS A 193 -16.49 -21.93 -5.87
CA HIS A 193 -15.32 -22.76 -6.13
C HIS A 193 -14.18 -21.91 -6.69
N CYS A 194 -13.18 -21.65 -5.85
CA CYS A 194 -11.95 -20.97 -6.22
C CYS A 194 -11.07 -21.88 -7.12
N GLY A 195 -11.41 -21.98 -8.40
CA GLY A 195 -10.62 -22.70 -9.40
C GLY A 195 -9.40 -21.91 -9.87
N TRP A 196 -8.22 -22.52 -9.76
CA TRP A 196 -6.98 -22.05 -10.37
C TRP A 196 -7.07 -22.18 -11.91
N ALA A 197 -6.79 -21.11 -12.65
CA ALA A 197 -6.61 -21.14 -14.10
C ALA A 197 -5.33 -20.38 -14.49
N GLY A 198 -4.18 -20.87 -14.05
CA GLY A 198 -2.88 -20.34 -14.45
C GLY A 198 -1.72 -21.12 -13.83
N PRO A 199 -0.54 -21.20 -14.48
CA PRO A 199 0.64 -21.82 -13.89
C PRO A 199 1.20 -20.99 -12.72
N PRO A 200 1.85 -21.62 -11.73
CA PRO A 200 2.37 -20.97 -10.51
C PRO A 200 3.56 -20.04 -10.73
N TYR A 201 4.06 -19.94 -11.97
CA TYR A 201 5.17 -19.09 -12.37
C TYR A 201 4.89 -18.54 -13.77
N PRO A 202 5.32 -17.30 -14.08
CA PRO A 202 5.36 -16.86 -15.47
C PRO A 202 6.33 -17.76 -16.26
N PRO A 203 6.04 -18.09 -17.53
CA PRO A 203 6.98 -18.81 -18.38
C PRO A 203 8.31 -18.03 -18.47
N LYS A 204 9.43 -18.76 -18.50
CA LYS A 204 10.77 -18.16 -18.63
C LYS A 204 10.80 -17.25 -19.87
N GLY A 205 11.01 -15.95 -19.66
CA GLY A 205 11.02 -14.93 -20.71
C GLY A 205 9.92 -13.87 -20.61
N TRP A 206 8.99 -13.98 -19.65
CA TRP A 206 7.98 -12.95 -19.39
C TRP A 206 8.43 -11.99 -18.27
N SER A 207 8.78 -10.77 -18.63
CA SER A 207 8.97 -9.66 -17.69
C SER A 207 7.62 -8.99 -17.43
N VAL A 208 6.88 -9.43 -16.40
CA VAL A 208 5.61 -8.80 -15.96
C VAL A 208 5.83 -7.40 -15.34
N CYS A 209 7.10 -7.02 -15.16
CA CYS A 209 7.47 -5.69 -14.70
C CYS A 209 8.06 -4.87 -15.86
N SER A 210 7.20 -4.47 -16.78
CA SER A 210 7.51 -3.39 -17.72
C SER A 210 7.28 -2.04 -17.05
N LEU A 211 8.36 -1.42 -16.56
CA LEU A 211 8.46 0.03 -16.45
C LEU A 211 8.57 0.57 -17.88
N PHE A 212 7.55 1.28 -18.37
CA PHE A 212 7.62 1.91 -19.69
C PHE A 212 8.56 3.14 -19.65
N PRO A 213 9.22 3.50 -20.77
CA PRO A 213 10.33 4.47 -20.80
C PRO A 213 9.92 5.96 -20.64
N SER A 214 8.72 6.28 -20.17
CA SER A 214 8.20 7.66 -20.18
C SER A 214 8.18 8.38 -18.82
N GLY A 215 8.57 7.74 -17.71
CA GLY A 215 8.55 8.40 -16.40
C GLY A 215 7.14 8.76 -15.88
N GLU A 216 6.08 8.38 -16.60
CA GLU A 216 4.69 8.53 -16.19
C GLU A 216 4.23 7.28 -15.45
N LEU A 217 3.88 7.48 -14.17
CA LEU A 217 3.42 6.44 -13.27
C LEU A 217 1.94 6.16 -13.52
N LEU A 218 1.63 5.57 -14.67
CA LEU A 218 0.33 4.94 -14.86
C LEU A 218 0.34 3.66 -14.02
N LEU A 219 -0.41 3.70 -12.92
CA LEU A 219 -0.97 2.55 -12.22
C LEU A 219 -1.80 1.78 -13.25
N GLY A 220 -1.11 1.02 -14.09
CA GLY A 220 -1.61 0.40 -15.29
C GLY A 220 -1.05 -0.98 -15.39
N ALA A 221 -1.38 -1.82 -14.41
CA ALA A 221 -1.52 -3.24 -14.72
C ALA A 221 -2.74 -3.35 -15.65
N ARG A 222 -2.51 -3.14 -16.96
CA ARG A 222 -3.32 -3.89 -17.93
C ARG A 222 -2.97 -5.34 -17.66
N VAL A 223 -3.80 -6.00 -16.87
CA VAL A 223 -3.93 -7.45 -16.93
C VAL A 223 -4.43 -7.71 -18.34
N ALA A 224 -3.50 -7.82 -19.29
CA ALA A 224 -3.76 -8.56 -20.50
C ALA A 224 -3.93 -9.99 -20.04
N CYS A 225 -5.17 -10.38 -19.73
CA CYS A 225 -5.57 -11.76 -19.94
C CYS A 225 -5.30 -12.02 -21.42
N GLY A 226 -4.11 -12.55 -21.73
CA GLY A 226 -3.84 -13.13 -23.02
C GLY A 226 -4.91 -14.19 -23.22
N LEU A 227 -5.88 -13.90 -24.09
CA LEU A 227 -6.65 -14.96 -24.72
C LEU A 227 -5.62 -15.93 -25.33
N PRO A 228 -5.80 -17.25 -25.19
CA PRO A 228 -4.92 -18.21 -25.83
C PRO A 228 -4.84 -17.89 -27.32
N GLU A 229 -3.62 -17.87 -27.86
CA GLU A 229 -3.35 -17.72 -29.29
C GLU A 229 -4.24 -18.72 -30.07
N GLY A 230 -5.23 -18.21 -30.81
CA GLY A 230 -6.16 -19.06 -31.54
C GLY A 230 -7.48 -18.45 -32.01
N SER A 231 -7.87 -17.24 -31.61
CA SER A 231 -9.13 -16.63 -32.05
C SER A 231 -8.94 -15.22 -32.63
N TRP A 232 -8.60 -15.17 -33.91
CA TRP A 232 -8.76 -13.95 -34.72
C TRP A 232 -10.22 -13.79 -35.13
N PRO A 233 -10.99 -12.80 -34.66
CA PRO A 233 -12.09 -12.29 -35.46
C PRO A 233 -11.46 -11.48 -36.59
N ARG A 234 -11.60 -11.98 -37.82
CA ARG A 234 -11.22 -11.27 -39.04
C ARG A 234 -11.87 -9.89 -39.02
N ALA A 235 -11.07 -8.84 -39.16
CA ALA A 235 -11.60 -7.54 -39.58
C ALA A 235 -12.13 -7.71 -41.02
N PRO A 236 -13.38 -7.29 -41.33
CA PRO A 236 -13.73 -6.93 -42.68
C PRO A 236 -13.36 -5.45 -42.85
N TRP A 237 -12.42 -5.21 -43.77
CA TRP A 237 -12.35 -3.94 -44.48
C TRP A 237 -13.60 -3.82 -45.37
N ILE A 238 -14.40 -2.77 -45.15
CA ILE A 238 -15.01 -1.82 -46.10
C ILE A 238 -15.63 -0.71 -45.24
#